data_AF-A0A2V8E5X0-F1
#
_entry.id   AF-A0A2V8E5X0-F1
#
_cell.length_a   1.000
_cell.length_b   1.000
_cell.length_c   1.000
_cell.angle_alpha   90.00
_cell.angle_beta   90.00
_cell.angle_gamma   90.00
#
_symmetry.space_group_name_H-M   'P 1'
#
loop_
_entity.id
_entity.type
_entity.pdbx_description
1 polymer ?
#
loop_
_entity_poly.entity_id
_entity_poly.type
_entity_poly.pdbx_seq_one_letter_code
_entity_poly.pdbx_strand_id
1 'polypeptide(L)'
;MGVAGRVFQTAGINALPWQVQSKIRERVETFDQFTPDNDPYGEHDFGSFEVNDVGKVFWKIDYYDKQLERGSEDPSDPAQTTRVLTIMLAEEH
;
A
#
# COMPACT_ATOMS: atom_id res chain seq x y z
N MET A 1 6.22 8.70 16.94
CA MET A 1 4.75 8.48 16.99
C MET A 1 4.29 8.44 15.56
N GLY A 2 3.98 7.27 15.01
CA GLY A 2 3.56 7.13 13.61
C GLY A 2 2.19 7.77 13.40
N VAL A 3 2.02 8.50 12.29
CA VAL A 3 0.72 9.01 11.87
C VAL A 3 -0.20 7.79 11.67
N ALA A 4 -1.40 7.81 12.26
CA ALA A 4 -2.36 6.74 12.11
C ALA A 4 -2.82 6.62 10.65
N GLY A 5 -2.15 5.75 9.87
CA GLY A 5 -2.58 5.36 8.52
C GLY A 5 -3.67 4.29 8.59
N ARG A 6 -4.57 4.27 7.61
CA ARG A 6 -5.52 3.16 7.45
C ARG A 6 -4.89 2.12 6.55
N VAL A 7 -5.01 0.84 6.93
CA VAL A 7 -4.54 -0.28 6.11
C VAL A 7 -5.76 -1.07 5.63
N PHE A 8 -5.83 -1.29 4.33
CA PHE A 8 -6.82 -2.14 3.67
C PHE A 8 -6.12 -3.31 3.00
N GLN A 9 -6.68 -4.50 3.16
CA GLN A 9 -6.22 -5.74 2.52
C GLN A 9 -7.40 -6.29 1.73
N THR A 10 -7.19 -6.63 0.46
CA THR A 10 -8.22 -7.24 -0.37
C THR A 10 -8.57 -8.66 0.09
N ALA A 11 -9.65 -9.21 -0.46
CA ALA A 11 -10.12 -10.55 -0.14
C ALA A 11 -9.04 -11.60 -0.44
N GLY A 12 -8.31 -11.47 -1.56
CA GLY A 12 -7.21 -12.37 -1.92
C GLY A 12 -6.13 -12.44 -0.85
N ILE A 13 -5.70 -11.28 -0.32
CA ILE A 13 -4.71 -11.23 0.77
C ILE A 13 -5.27 -11.79 2.08
N ASN A 14 -6.51 -11.46 2.43
CA ASN A 14 -7.15 -11.92 3.66
C ASN A 14 -7.43 -13.44 3.67
N ALA A 15 -7.53 -14.06 2.49
CA ALA A 15 -7.71 -15.50 2.35
C ALA A 15 -6.43 -16.30 2.64
N LEU A 16 -5.26 -15.66 2.65
CA LEU A 16 -3.97 -16.31 2.90
C LEU A 16 -3.80 -16.68 4.39
N PRO A 17 -2.96 -17.66 4.73
CA PRO A 17 -2.61 -17.94 6.12
C PRO A 17 -2.03 -16.71 6.82
N TRP A 18 -2.34 -16.52 8.10
CA TRP A 18 -1.90 -15.34 8.88
C TRP A 18 -0.39 -15.11 8.83
N GLN A 19 0.41 -16.18 8.78
CA GLN A 19 1.87 -16.12 8.68
C GLN A 19 2.33 -15.48 7.36
N VAL A 20 1.61 -15.77 6.28
CA VAL A 20 1.88 -15.22 4.95
C VAL A 20 1.45 -13.76 4.91
N GLN A 21 0.28 -13.44 5.45
CA GLN A 21 -0.17 -12.04 5.57
C GLN A 21 0.81 -11.19 6.37
N SER A 22 1.34 -11.72 7.47
CA SER A 22 2.35 -11.05 8.30
C SER A 22 3.63 -10.77 7.52
N LYS A 23 4.14 -11.75 6.75
CA LYS A 23 5.31 -11.58 5.89
C LYS A 23 5.08 -10.55 4.79
N ILE A 24 3.89 -10.54 4.19
CA ILE A 24 3.52 -9.54 3.18
C ILE A 24 3.55 -8.15 3.81
N ARG A 25 2.95 -7.96 4.98
CA ARG A 25 2.95 -6.67 5.68
C ARG A 25 4.36 -6.20 6.02
N GLU A 26 5.18 -7.07 6.60
CA GLU A 26 6.59 -6.77 6.90
C GLU A 26 7.35 -6.35 5.64
N ARG A 27 7.11 -7.02 4.52
CA ARG A 27 7.76 -6.70 3.24
C ARG A 27 7.27 -5.39 2.64
N VAL A 28 6.01 -5.01 2.84
CA VAL A 28 5.50 -3.68 2.49
C VAL A 28 6.14 -2.60 3.37
N GLU A 29 6.21 -2.82 4.68
CA GLU A 29 6.81 -1.87 5.65
C GLU A 29 8.31 -1.65 5.43
N THR A 30 9.01 -2.63 4.87
CA THR A 30 10.45 -2.60 4.60
C THR A 30 10.79 -2.45 3.11
N PHE A 31 9.80 -2.17 2.26
CA PHE A 31 10.03 -2.04 0.83
C PHE A 31 10.91 -0.82 0.50
N ASP A 32 12.02 -1.06 -0.20
CA ASP A 32 12.99 -0.04 -0.62
C ASP A 32 13.34 -0.12 -2.12
N GLN A 33 12.67 -1.02 -2.86
CA GLN A 33 12.96 -1.29 -4.27
C GLN A 33 12.21 -0.35 -5.22
N PHE A 34 12.39 0.96 -5.01
CA PHE A 34 11.86 1.99 -5.88
C PHE A 34 12.77 2.16 -7.10
N THR A 35 12.17 2.06 -8.29
CA THR A 35 12.83 2.20 -9.58
C THR A 35 12.09 3.27 -10.39
N PRO A 36 12.74 3.89 -11.40
CA PRO A 36 12.06 4.84 -12.27
C PRO A 36 10.80 4.29 -12.98
N ASP A 37 10.68 2.96 -13.08
CA ASP A 37 9.52 2.29 -13.69
C ASP A 37 8.31 2.20 -12.73
N ASN A 38 8.54 2.05 -11.43
CA ASN A 38 7.47 1.90 -10.43
C ASN A 38 7.23 3.18 -9.59
N ASP A 39 8.18 4.10 -9.61
CA ASP A 39 8.10 5.39 -8.92
C ASP A 39 8.74 6.51 -9.77
N PRO A 40 8.09 6.91 -10.87
CA PRO A 40 8.63 7.94 -11.77
C PRO A 40 8.68 9.34 -11.12
N TYR A 41 7.91 9.56 -10.06
CA TYR A 41 7.76 10.86 -9.39
C TYR A 41 8.46 10.93 -8.03
N GLY A 42 9.00 9.82 -7.51
CA GLY A 42 9.70 9.78 -6.22
C GLY A 42 8.75 9.86 -5.02
N GLU A 43 7.48 9.51 -5.22
CA GLU A 43 6.42 9.63 -4.21
C GLU A 43 6.44 8.44 -3.24
N HIS A 44 7.10 7.34 -3.62
CA HIS A 44 7.20 6.11 -2.84
C HIS A 44 5.83 5.57 -2.37
N ASP A 45 4.80 5.75 -3.19
CA ASP A 45 3.41 5.44 -2.85
C ASP A 45 2.88 4.19 -3.58
N PHE A 46 3.69 3.54 -4.42
CA PHE A 46 3.33 2.32 -5.12
C PHE A 46 4.52 1.35 -5.15
N GLY A 47 4.22 0.06 -5.03
CA GLY A 47 5.22 -0.98 -5.20
C GLY A 47 4.63 -2.35 -5.49
N SER A 48 5.52 -3.25 -5.93
CA SER A 48 5.16 -4.63 -6.20
C SER A 48 6.29 -5.58 -5.88
N PHE A 49 5.96 -6.79 -5.43
CA PHE A 49 6.93 -7.86 -5.22
C PHE A 49 6.29 -9.24 -5.36
N GLU A 50 7.11 -10.23 -5.68
CA GLU A 50 6.68 -11.63 -5.76
C GLU A 50 6.71 -12.30 -4.39
N VAL A 51 5.71 -13.13 -4.12
CA VAL A 51 5.63 -13.99 -2.94
C VAL A 51 5.49 -15.44 -3.39
N ASN A 52 6.40 -16.29 -2.96
CA ASN A 52 6.37 -17.72 -3.30
C ASN A 52 5.01 -18.34 -2.93
N ASP A 53 4.48 -19.15 -3.84
CA ASP A 53 3.21 -19.89 -3.68
C ASP A 53 1.95 -18.99 -3.54
N VAL A 54 2.09 -17.68 -3.73
CA VAL A 54 0.99 -16.69 -3.71
C VAL A 54 0.92 -15.93 -5.04
N GLY A 55 2.08 -15.59 -5.61
CA GLY A 55 2.19 -14.76 -6.80
C GLY A 55 2.53 -13.31 -6.49
N LYS A 56 2.26 -12.42 -7.45
CA LYS A 56 2.64 -11.01 -7.37
C LYS A 56 1.68 -10.25 -6.46
N VAL A 57 2.24 -9.50 -5.52
CA VAL A 57 1.52 -8.61 -4.61
C VAL A 57 1.77 -7.17 -5.03
N PHE A 58 0.69 -6.38 -5.07
CA PHE A 58 0.73 -4.93 -5.23
C PHE A 58 0.39 -4.26 -3.91
N TRP A 59 1.04 -3.13 -3.66
CA TRP A 59 0.65 -2.23 -2.59
C TRP A 59 0.70 -0.79 -3.08
N LYS A 60 -0.17 0.04 -2.52
CA LYS A 60 -0.21 1.47 -2.81
C LYS A 60 -0.68 2.30 -1.64
N ILE A 61 -0.33 3.58 -1.62
CA ILE A 61 -0.76 4.57 -0.65
C ILE A 61 -1.62 5.59 -1.39
N ASP A 62 -2.93 5.55 -1.14
CA ASP A 62 -3.85 6.53 -1.68
C ASP A 62 -3.98 7.72 -0.71
N TYR A 63 -4.06 8.94 -1.26
CA TYR A 63 -4.16 10.19 -0.50
C TYR A 63 -5.57 10.76 -0.59
N TYR A 64 -6.34 10.62 0.49
CA TYR A 64 -7.70 11.12 0.58
C TYR A 64 -7.78 12.36 1.48
N ASP A 65 -8.88 13.11 1.37
CA ASP A 65 -9.25 14.10 2.38
C ASP A 65 -9.51 13.44 3.76
N LYS A 66 -9.79 14.25 4.79
CA LYS A 66 -10.11 13.73 6.13
C LYS A 66 -11.41 12.93 6.20
N GLN A 67 -12.30 13.09 5.22
CA GLN A 67 -13.60 12.41 5.19
C GLN A 67 -13.57 11.10 4.36
N LEU A 68 -12.46 10.84 3.65
CA LEU A 68 -12.30 9.73 2.71
C LEU A 68 -13.29 9.75 1.54
N GLU A 69 -13.77 10.93 1.15
CA GLU A 69 -14.75 11.07 0.06
C GLU A 69 -14.07 11.39 -1.27
N ARG A 70 -12.94 12.09 -1.23
CA ARG A 70 -12.20 12.58 -2.39
C ARG A 70 -10.70 12.53 -2.16
N GLY A 71 -9.92 12.67 -3.23
CA GLY A 71 -8.48 12.87 -3.13
C GLY A 71 -8.16 14.16 -2.37
N SER A 72 -7.07 14.15 -1.59
CA SER A 72 -6.62 15.35 -0.88
C SER A 72 -6.18 16.45 -1.85
N GLU A 73 -6.50 17.71 -1.55
CA GLU A 73 -6.04 18.86 -2.32
C GLU A 73 -4.53 19.11 -2.18
N ASP A 74 -3.95 18.72 -1.04
CA ASP A 74 -2.50 18.76 -0.79
C ASP A 74 -2.07 17.44 -0.13
N PRO A 75 -1.68 16.42 -0.93
CA PRO A 75 -1.21 15.12 -0.44
C PRO A 75 0.02 15.20 0.50
N SER A 76 0.78 16.29 0.41
CA SER A 76 1.97 16.50 1.23
C SER A 76 1.63 16.97 2.65
N ASP A 77 0.47 17.62 2.85
CA ASP A 77 0.02 18.09 4.15
C ASP A 77 -0.76 17.00 4.93
N PRO A 78 -0.16 16.40 5.97
CA PRO A 78 -0.85 15.40 6.80
C PRO A 78 -1.99 15.98 7.64
N ALA A 79 -2.10 17.31 7.79
CA ALA A 79 -3.19 17.94 8.53
C ALA A 79 -4.52 17.88 7.79
N GLN A 80 -4.51 17.81 6.45
CA GLN A 80 -5.70 17.65 5.61
C GLN A 80 -5.77 16.29 4.89
N THR A 81 -4.66 15.55 4.84
CA THR A 81 -4.59 14.26 4.13
C THR A 81 -4.74 13.06 5.05
N THR A 82 -5.48 12.06 4.58
CA THR A 82 -5.52 10.71 5.12
C THR A 82 -4.82 9.76 4.15
N ARG A 83 -3.75 9.11 4.61
CA ARG A 83 -3.03 8.10 3.84
C ARG A 83 -3.65 6.72 4.08
N VAL A 84 -4.03 6.06 2.99
CA VAL A 84 -4.62 4.72 3.01
C VAL A 84 -3.68 3.76 2.28
N LEU A 85 -3.06 2.86 3.04
CA LEU A 85 -2.27 1.76 2.47
C LEU A 85 -3.22 0.64 2.03
N THR A 86 -3.19 0.31 0.75
CA THR A 86 -3.93 -0.82 0.17
C THR A 86 -2.93 -1.91 -0.22
N ILE A 87 -3.17 -3.15 0.20
CA ILE A 87 -2.38 -4.33 -0.17
C ILE A 87 -3.30 -5.31 -0.90
N MET A 88 -2.89 -5.77 -2.08
CA MET A 88 -3.71 -6.60 -2.95
C MET A 88 -2.89 -7.59 -3.78
N LEU A 89 -3.54 -8.66 -4.27
CA LEU A 89 -2.92 -9.56 -5.25
C LEU A 89 -3.00 -8.91 -6.65
N ALA A 90 -1.97 -9.12 -7.46
CA ALA A 90 -1.93 -8.59 -8.82
C ALA A 90 -3.04 -9.18 -9.71
N GLU A 91 -3.51 -10.39 -9.43
CA GLU A 91 -4.63 -11.02 -10.17
C GLU A 91 -5.98 -10.33 -9.90
N GLU A 92 -6.06 -9.49 -8.87
CA GLU A 92 -7.25 -8.69 -8.56
C GLU A 92 -7.30 -7.35 -9.34
N HIS A 93 -6.32 -7.10 -10.22
CA HIS A 93 -6.15 -5.87 -10.99
C HIS A 93 -5.83 -6.14 -12.48
#